data_AF-K9GB68-F1
#
_entry.id   AF-K9GB68-F1
#
_cell.length_a   1.000
_cell.length_b   1.000
_cell.length_c   1.000
_cell.angle_alpha   90.00
_cell.angle_beta   90.00
_cell.angle_gamma   90.00
#
_symmetry.space_group_name_H-M   'P 1'
#
loop_
_entity.id
_entity.type
_entity.pdbx_description
1 polymer ?
#
loop_
_entity_poly.entity_id
_entity_poly.type
_entity_poly.pdbx_seq_one_letter_code
_entity_poly.pdbx_strand_id
1 'polypeptide(L)'
;MPDVKRTVRLITEQNIIDKPSEVEGFPQRSWHIEVWLVNEKGALVPANIFDKVTYHLHPSFGERATQVFKQPPFRIQEEGWGEFDMSIELTADKSYTIQHDLNFAQTRYESKHVLVDMDKLADGLQKLNEDDLLQVVQMVHDHKAADSYTKNDVELGEFHVDLYTLPDVLIKMLWEFTADRGAL
;
A
#
# COMPACT_ATOMS: atom_id res chain seq x y z
N MET A 1 10.54 -18.69 -2.05
CA MET A 1 9.96 -18.17 -3.31
C MET A 1 10.69 -16.88 -3.64
N PRO A 2 11.12 -16.62 -4.89
CA PRO A 2 11.97 -15.47 -5.15
C PRO A 2 11.16 -14.15 -4.99
N ASP A 3 11.26 -13.54 -3.80
CA ASP A 3 12.12 -12.38 -3.53
C ASP A 3 11.90 -11.09 -4.34
N VAL A 4 10.69 -10.86 -4.85
CA VAL A 4 10.45 -9.76 -5.79
C VAL A 4 9.46 -8.74 -5.23
N LYS A 5 9.91 -7.49 -5.21
CA LYS A 5 9.11 -6.25 -5.20
C LYS A 5 7.86 -6.42 -6.08
N ARG A 6 6.69 -6.62 -5.48
CA ARG A 6 5.44 -6.73 -6.24
C ARG A 6 4.80 -5.37 -6.36
N THR A 7 4.42 -5.00 -7.58
CA THR A 7 3.59 -3.82 -7.78
C THR A 7 2.14 -4.26 -7.85
N VAL A 8 1.34 -3.80 -6.90
CA VAL A 8 -0.12 -3.86 -6.93
C VAL A 8 -0.63 -2.59 -7.62
N ARG A 9 -1.66 -2.75 -8.45
CA ARG A 9 -2.42 -1.64 -9.00
C ARG A 9 -3.88 -1.80 -8.61
N LEU A 10 -4.41 -0.77 -7.95
CA LEU A 10 -5.83 -0.65 -7.73
C LEU A 10 -6.42 0.14 -8.90
N ILE A 11 -7.49 -0.38 -9.48
CA ILE A 11 -8.30 0.33 -10.48
C ILE A 11 -9.63 0.64 -9.81
N THR A 12 -9.96 1.92 -9.75
CA THR A 12 -11.22 2.40 -9.19
C THR A 12 -12.01 3.06 -10.29
N GLU A 13 -13.27 2.66 -10.47
CA GLU A 13 -14.21 3.38 -11.32
C GLU A 13 -15.48 3.71 -10.56
N GLN A 14 -16.11 4.79 -10.98
CA GLN A 14 -17.35 5.28 -10.41
C GLN A 14 -18.17 6.02 -11.46
N ASN A 15 -19.48 6.01 -11.27
CA ASN A 15 -20.40 6.84 -12.03
C ASN A 15 -21.60 7.24 -11.17
N ILE A 16 -22.16 8.41 -11.47
CA ILE A 16 -23.47 8.80 -10.93
C ILE A 16 -24.52 7.82 -11.42
N ILE A 17 -25.45 7.45 -10.55
CA ILE A 17 -26.58 6.59 -10.87
C ILE A 17 -27.88 7.35 -10.62
N ASP A 18 -28.92 6.98 -11.37
CA ASP A 18 -30.28 7.55 -11.22
C ASP A 18 -30.99 6.92 -10.02
N LYS A 19 -30.46 7.22 -8.83
CA LYS A 19 -31.06 6.88 -7.54
C LYS A 19 -31.10 8.12 -6.66
N PRO A 20 -32.17 8.30 -5.87
CA PRO A 20 -32.21 9.36 -4.87
C PRO A 20 -31.00 9.26 -3.95
N SER A 21 -30.32 10.39 -3.74
CA SER A 21 -29.28 10.47 -2.71
C SER A 21 -29.92 10.71 -1.35
N GLU A 22 -29.27 10.17 -0.32
CA GLU A 22 -29.61 10.41 1.08
C GLU A 22 -29.19 11.82 1.54
N VAL A 23 -28.27 12.46 0.82
CA VAL A 23 -27.73 13.78 1.15
C VAL A 23 -28.01 14.77 0.02
N GLU A 24 -28.67 15.88 0.38
CA GLU A 24 -28.98 16.95 -0.56
C GLU A 24 -27.69 17.55 -1.16
N GLY A 25 -27.66 17.72 -2.48
CA GLY A 25 -26.53 18.28 -3.21
C GLY A 25 -25.43 17.28 -3.60
N PHE A 26 -25.49 16.03 -3.11
CA PHE A 26 -24.52 14.99 -3.45
C PHE A 26 -25.22 13.88 -4.23
N PRO A 27 -24.81 13.54 -5.47
CA PRO A 27 -25.44 12.47 -6.23
C PRO A 27 -25.05 11.09 -5.67
N GLN A 28 -25.98 10.12 -5.75
CA GLN A 28 -25.65 8.73 -5.50
C GLN A 28 -24.75 8.20 -6.62
N ARG A 29 -23.73 7.42 -6.27
CA ARG A 29 -22.81 6.80 -7.22
C ARG A 29 -22.76 5.30 -7.02
N SER A 30 -22.52 4.57 -8.10
CA SER A 30 -21.97 3.22 -8.02
C SER A 30 -20.48 3.32 -8.25
N TRP A 31 -19.72 2.56 -7.46
CA TRP A 31 -18.27 2.48 -7.58
C TRP A 31 -17.81 1.04 -7.42
N HIS A 32 -16.64 0.74 -7.97
CA HIS A 32 -15.99 -0.55 -7.79
C HIS A 32 -14.48 -0.38 -7.78
N ILE A 33 -13.81 -1.32 -7.10
CA ILE A 33 -12.35 -1.36 -7.01
C ILE A 33 -11.90 -2.76 -7.39
N GLU A 34 -10.85 -2.83 -8.21
CA GLU A 34 -10.20 -4.08 -8.62
C GLU A 34 -8.72 -4.07 -8.23
N VAL A 35 -8.21 -5.24 -7.83
CA VAL A 35 -6.81 -5.45 -7.45
C VAL A 35 -6.10 -6.25 -8.53
N TRP A 36 -5.06 -5.64 -9.10
CA TRP A 36 -4.22 -6.22 -10.15
C TRP A 36 -2.75 -6.24 -9.74
N LEU A 37 -1.98 -7.16 -10.30
CA LEU A 37 -0.52 -7.08 -10.27
C LEU A 37 0.00 -6.45 -11.56
N VAL A 38 1.15 -5.79 -11.47
CA VAL A 38 1.89 -5.29 -12.63
C VAL A 38 3.13 -6.16 -12.81
N ASN A 39 3.26 -6.77 -13.99
CA ASN A 39 4.44 -7.57 -14.34
C ASN A 39 5.62 -6.68 -14.80
N GLU A 40 6.77 -7.29 -15.08
CA GLU A 40 8.00 -6.59 -15.50
C GLU A 40 7.84 -5.77 -16.79
N LYS A 41 6.89 -6.12 -17.65
CA LYS A 41 6.57 -5.39 -18.89
C LYS A 41 5.58 -4.25 -18.66
N GLY A 42 5.17 -3.99 -17.42
CA GLY A 42 4.17 -2.99 -17.07
C GLY A 42 2.72 -3.40 -17.34
N ALA A 43 2.47 -4.65 -17.74
CA ALA A 43 1.13 -5.13 -18.04
C ALA A 43 0.40 -5.63 -16.78
N LEU A 44 -0.92 -5.46 -16.77
CA LEU A 44 -1.79 -5.97 -15.71
C LEU A 44 -1.94 -7.49 -15.83
N VAL A 45 -1.75 -8.19 -14.71
CA VAL A 45 -1.96 -9.63 -14.61
C VAL A 45 -2.81 -9.94 -13.37
N PRO A 46 -3.62 -11.02 -13.40
CA PRO A 46 -4.41 -11.42 -12.23
C PRO A 46 -3.55 -11.55 -10.98
N ALA A 47 -4.02 -11.03 -9.86
CA ALA A 47 -3.31 -11.02 -8.59
C ALA A 47 -3.39 -12.38 -7.86
N ASN A 48 -3.08 -13.47 -8.57
CA ASN A 48 -3.19 -14.86 -8.10
C ASN A 48 -2.26 -15.21 -6.93
N ILE A 49 -1.38 -14.29 -6.51
CA ILE A 49 -0.50 -14.49 -5.35
C ILE A 49 -1.24 -14.32 -4.02
N PHE A 50 -2.40 -13.66 -4.03
CA PHE A 50 -3.21 -13.44 -2.83
C PHE A 50 -4.30 -14.50 -2.72
N ASP A 51 -4.45 -15.07 -1.53
CA ASP A 51 -5.53 -16.01 -1.22
C ASP A 51 -6.87 -15.28 -1.05
N LYS A 52 -6.82 -14.05 -0.52
CA LYS A 52 -7.96 -13.18 -0.34
C LYS A 52 -7.57 -11.71 -0.26
N VAL A 53 -8.55 -10.85 -0.50
CA VAL A 53 -8.49 -9.41 -0.23
C VAL A 53 -9.65 -9.05 0.69
N THR A 54 -9.35 -8.33 1.76
CA THR A 54 -10.33 -7.76 2.69
C THR A 54 -10.41 -6.25 2.49
N TYR A 55 -11.59 -5.73 2.16
CA TYR A 55 -11.85 -4.29 2.12
C TYR A 55 -12.46 -3.86 3.46
N HIS A 56 -11.86 -2.87 4.11
CA HIS A 56 -12.37 -2.23 5.32
C HIS A 56 -12.92 -0.85 4.96
N LEU A 57 -14.21 -0.81 4.64
CA LEU A 57 -14.93 0.41 4.25
C LEU A 57 -15.22 1.29 5.47
N HIS A 58 -15.73 2.49 5.19
CA HIS A 58 -16.22 3.40 6.22
C HIS A 58 -17.31 2.72 7.10
N PRO A 59 -17.36 2.98 8.43
CA PRO A 59 -18.32 2.34 9.33
C PRO A 59 -19.81 2.52 8.96
N SER A 60 -20.16 3.53 8.17
CA SER A 60 -21.53 3.76 7.68
C SER A 60 -22.08 2.60 6.83
N PHE A 61 -21.22 1.71 6.31
CA PHE A 61 -21.64 0.50 5.60
C PHE A 61 -22.14 -0.61 6.54
N GLY A 62 -22.06 -0.42 7.86
CA GLY A 62 -22.60 -1.35 8.86
C GLY A 62 -21.95 -2.72 8.78
N GLU A 63 -22.75 -3.78 8.71
CA GLU A 63 -22.26 -5.16 8.55
C GLU A 63 -21.43 -5.37 7.27
N ARG A 64 -21.59 -4.51 6.26
CA ARG A 64 -20.83 -4.52 5.01
C ARG A 64 -19.54 -3.70 5.07
N ALA A 65 -19.21 -3.12 6.22
CA ALA A 65 -17.97 -2.35 6.38
C ALA A 65 -16.70 -3.23 6.26
N THR A 66 -16.81 -4.55 6.37
CA THR A 66 -15.71 -5.47 6.09
C THR A 66 -16.16 -6.54 5.10
N GLN A 67 -15.52 -6.59 3.93
CA GLN A 67 -15.89 -7.52 2.85
C GLN A 67 -14.67 -8.29 2.37
N VAL A 68 -14.81 -9.60 2.18
CA VAL A 68 -13.71 -10.50 1.80
C VAL A 68 -13.96 -11.14 0.45
N PHE A 69 -12.99 -11.02 -0.44
CA PHE A 69 -13.02 -11.60 -1.79
C PHE A 69 -11.86 -12.58 -1.95
N LYS A 70 -12.10 -13.74 -2.57
CA LYS A 70 -11.12 -14.84 -2.69
C LYS A 70 -10.68 -15.14 -4.13
N GLN A 71 -11.18 -14.37 -5.09
CA GLN A 71 -10.88 -14.59 -6.51
C GLN A 71 -10.47 -13.29 -7.17
N PRO A 72 -9.37 -13.27 -7.95
CA PRO A 72 -9.00 -12.11 -8.74
C PRO A 72 -10.07 -11.80 -9.79
N PRO A 73 -10.30 -10.51 -10.09
CA PRO A 73 -9.53 -9.34 -9.66
C PRO A 73 -9.97 -8.77 -8.29
N PHE A 74 -10.57 -9.59 -7.42
CA PHE A 74 -11.00 -9.22 -6.07
C PHE A 74 -11.94 -8.02 -6.06
N ARG A 75 -12.82 -7.97 -7.06
CA ARG A 75 -13.68 -6.82 -7.33
C ARG A 75 -14.71 -6.63 -6.23
N ILE A 76 -14.61 -5.50 -5.52
CA ILE A 76 -15.70 -4.98 -4.68
C ILE A 76 -16.56 -4.03 -5.52
N GLN A 77 -17.86 -4.01 -5.27
CA GLN A 77 -18.78 -3.04 -5.88
C GLN A 77 -19.82 -2.61 -4.87
N GLU A 78 -20.04 -1.30 -4.80
CA GLU A 78 -20.90 -0.67 -3.81
C GLU A 78 -21.54 0.60 -4.37
N GLU A 79 -22.46 1.16 -3.59
CA GLU A 79 -23.07 2.46 -3.88
C GLU A 79 -22.91 3.40 -2.69
N GLY A 80 -22.72 4.68 -2.97
CA GLY A 80 -22.61 5.71 -1.95
C GLY A 80 -22.50 7.12 -2.54
N TRP A 81 -22.73 8.11 -1.70
CA TRP A 81 -22.64 9.53 -2.06
C TRP A 81 -21.33 10.18 -1.60
N GLY A 82 -20.63 9.57 -0.63
CA GLY A 82 -19.48 10.15 0.05
C GLY A 82 -18.14 9.53 -0.36
N GLU A 83 -17.10 10.35 -0.30
CA GLU A 83 -15.69 9.99 -0.45
C GLU A 83 -15.12 9.59 0.91
N PHE A 84 -14.15 8.67 0.95
CA PHE A 84 -13.51 8.25 2.20
C PHE A 84 -12.22 7.46 1.96
N ASP A 85 -11.32 7.51 2.94
CA ASP A 85 -10.17 6.61 3.02
C ASP A 85 -10.59 5.23 3.54
N MET A 86 -10.07 4.18 2.94
CA MET A 86 -10.27 2.79 3.34
C MET A 86 -8.95 2.03 3.39
N SER A 87 -8.90 0.96 4.18
CA SER A 87 -7.80 0.01 4.14
C SER A 87 -8.18 -1.25 3.36
N ILE A 88 -7.23 -1.73 2.55
CA ILE A 88 -7.36 -2.93 1.73
C ILE A 88 -6.26 -3.89 2.18
N GLU A 89 -6.64 -4.97 2.86
CA GLU A 89 -5.73 -6.01 3.31
C GLU A 89 -5.61 -7.08 2.22
N LEU A 90 -4.39 -7.33 1.77
CA LEU A 90 -4.01 -8.36 0.81
C LEU A 90 -3.37 -9.52 1.58
N THR A 91 -4.03 -10.68 1.65
CA THR A 91 -3.51 -11.85 2.36
C THR A 91 -2.85 -12.82 1.39
N ALA A 92 -1.59 -13.17 1.65
CA ALA A 92 -0.85 -14.29 1.08
C ALA A 92 -0.12 -15.03 2.23
N ASP A 93 1.12 -15.50 2.01
CA ASP A 93 2.00 -15.99 3.09
C ASP A 93 2.22 -14.94 4.20
N LYS A 94 2.18 -13.66 3.83
CA LYS A 94 2.13 -12.49 4.72
C LYS A 94 0.96 -11.60 4.30
N SER A 95 0.40 -10.83 5.26
CA SER A 95 -0.59 -9.81 4.97
C SER A 95 0.09 -8.47 4.67
N TYR A 96 -0.45 -7.75 3.68
CA TYR A 96 -0.07 -6.39 3.34
C TYR A 96 -1.29 -5.48 3.40
N THR A 97 -1.14 -4.26 3.92
CA THR A 97 -2.24 -3.29 3.97
C THR A 97 -1.94 -2.13 3.06
N ILE A 98 -2.90 -1.78 2.20
CA ILE A 98 -2.87 -0.60 1.35
C ILE A 98 -3.91 0.40 1.85
N GLN A 99 -3.52 1.67 2.01
CA GLN A 99 -4.48 2.76 2.16
C GLN A 99 -4.97 3.22 0.79
N HIS A 100 -6.28 3.34 0.63
CA HIS A 100 -6.92 3.74 -0.61
C HIS A 100 -7.93 4.86 -0.36
N ASP A 101 -7.73 5.98 -1.02
CA ASP A 101 -8.69 7.09 -1.06
C ASP A 101 -9.74 6.80 -2.14
N LEU A 102 -10.99 6.56 -1.72
CA LEU A 102 -12.13 6.54 -2.62
C LEU A 102 -12.63 7.96 -2.83
N ASN A 103 -12.35 8.53 -4.00
CA ASN A 103 -12.78 9.86 -4.39
C ASN A 103 -13.51 9.87 -5.74
N PHE A 104 -14.18 10.99 -6.04
CA PHE A 104 -15.02 11.17 -7.22
C PHE A 104 -14.52 12.26 -8.17
N ALA A 105 -13.25 12.67 -8.03
CA ALA A 105 -12.62 13.66 -8.90
C ALA A 105 -12.53 13.18 -10.36
N GLN A 106 -12.40 11.87 -10.58
CA GLN A 106 -12.38 11.23 -11.89
C GLN A 106 -13.34 10.04 -11.91
N THR A 107 -13.89 9.70 -13.09
CA THR A 107 -14.75 8.51 -13.26
C THR A 107 -13.95 7.20 -13.21
N ARG A 108 -12.65 7.27 -13.48
CA ARG A 108 -11.71 6.17 -13.35
C ARG A 108 -10.35 6.70 -12.95
N TYR A 109 -9.69 6.06 -11.99
CA TYR A 109 -8.31 6.34 -11.63
C TYR A 109 -7.60 5.06 -11.18
N GLU A 110 -6.27 5.13 -11.13
CA GLU A 110 -5.42 4.01 -10.76
C GLU A 110 -4.45 4.44 -9.67
N SER A 111 -4.27 3.61 -8.64
CA SER A 111 -3.23 3.81 -7.63
C SER A 111 -2.24 2.64 -7.65
N LYS A 112 -0.95 2.96 -7.61
CA LYS A 112 0.15 1.99 -7.72
C LYS A 112 0.84 1.86 -6.37
N HIS A 113 0.87 0.64 -5.86
CA HIS A 113 1.44 0.30 -4.55
C HIS A 113 2.55 -0.72 -4.73
N VAL A 114 3.69 -0.48 -4.08
CA VAL A 114 4.82 -1.41 -4.11
C VAL A 114 4.82 -2.17 -2.79
N LEU A 115 4.62 -3.48 -2.85
CA LEU A 115 4.75 -4.34 -1.70
C LEU A 115 6.23 -4.64 -1.46
N VAL A 116 6.70 -4.26 -0.28
CA VAL A 116 8.07 -4.44 0.19
C VAL A 116 8.08 -5.52 1.26
N ASP A 117 9.04 -6.45 1.18
CA ASP A 117 9.26 -7.44 2.23
C ASP A 117 10.16 -6.83 3.31
N MET A 118 9.55 -6.44 4.43
CA MET A 118 10.24 -5.71 5.51
C MET A 118 11.33 -6.55 6.17
N ASP A 119 11.13 -7.85 6.33
CA ASP A 119 12.12 -8.73 6.96
C ASP A 119 13.37 -8.80 6.07
N LYS A 120 13.15 -8.96 4.76
CA LYS A 120 14.23 -8.98 3.80
C LYS A 120 14.95 -7.63 3.69
N LEU A 121 14.20 -6.53 3.76
CA LEU A 121 14.79 -5.20 3.81
C LEU A 121 15.69 -5.05 5.05
N ALA A 122 15.21 -5.46 6.22
CA ALA A 122 15.97 -5.43 7.46
C ALA A 122 17.27 -6.26 7.36
N ASP A 123 17.17 -7.49 6.85
CA ASP A 123 18.33 -8.37 6.62
C ASP A 123 19.33 -7.77 5.62
N GLY A 124 18.85 -7.10 4.58
CA GLY A 124 19.70 -6.44 3.59
C GLY A 124 20.41 -5.22 4.16
N LEU A 125 19.71 -4.39 4.93
CA LEU A 125 20.28 -3.21 5.58
C LEU A 125 21.45 -3.60 6.51
N GLN A 126 21.34 -4.72 7.23
CA GLN A 126 22.41 -5.21 8.10
C GLN A 126 23.67 -5.69 7.35
N LYS A 127 23.57 -5.98 6.05
CA LYS A 127 24.69 -6.44 5.22
C LYS A 127 25.44 -5.31 4.52
N LEU A 128 24.93 -4.08 4.62
CA LEU A 128 25.57 -2.90 4.03
C LEU A 128 26.90 -2.58 4.73
N ASN A 129 27.82 -2.00 3.99
CA ASN A 129 29.07 -1.48 4.56
C ASN A 129 28.81 -0.15 5.30
N GLU A 130 29.83 0.34 6.01
CA GLU A 130 29.74 1.55 6.83
C GLU A 130 29.33 2.81 6.04
N ASP A 131 29.91 3.03 4.85
CA ASP A 131 29.60 4.18 4.00
C ASP A 131 28.13 4.15 3.53
N ASP A 132 27.65 2.97 3.13
CA ASP A 132 26.26 2.78 2.71
C ASP A 132 25.28 2.93 3.90
N LEU A 133 25.67 2.49 5.11
CA LEU A 133 24.87 2.69 6.32
C LEU A 133 24.73 4.18 6.67
N LEU A 134 25.80 4.98 6.53
CA LEU A 134 25.71 6.43 6.73
C LEU A 134 24.72 7.07 5.75
N GLN A 135 24.70 6.62 4.50
CA GLN A 135 23.72 7.09 3.51
C GLN A 135 22.29 6.67 3.88
N VAL A 136 22.10 5.47 4.44
CA VAL A 136 20.80 5.03 4.98
C VAL A 136 20.33 5.96 6.10
N VAL A 137 21.19 6.27 7.07
CA VAL A 137 20.86 7.19 8.17
C VAL A 137 20.43 8.55 7.63
N GLN A 138 21.17 9.08 6.65
CA GLN A 138 20.83 10.35 6.00
C GLN A 138 19.46 10.29 5.32
N MET A 139 19.18 9.24 4.54
CA MET A 139 17.88 9.07 3.88
C MET A 139 16.73 9.03 4.89
N VAL A 140 16.90 8.31 6.00
CA VAL A 140 15.90 8.25 7.07
C VAL A 140 15.70 9.61 7.72
N HIS A 141 16.78 10.33 8.03
CA HIS A 141 16.69 11.66 8.62
C HIS A 141 15.92 12.65 7.73
N ASP A 142 16.16 12.59 6.41
CA ASP A 142 15.61 13.56 5.46
C ASP A 142 14.15 13.29 5.08
N HIS A 143 13.68 12.04 5.20
CA HIS A 143 12.36 11.64 4.69
C HIS A 143 11.47 10.96 5.74
N LYS A 144 11.87 10.90 7.00
CA LYS A 144 11.00 10.38 8.06
C LYS A 144 9.77 11.27 8.28
N ALA A 145 8.67 10.67 8.71
CA ALA A 145 7.49 11.40 9.15
C ALA A 145 7.54 11.67 10.67
N ALA A 146 6.57 12.45 11.16
CA ALA A 146 6.49 12.83 12.57
C ALA A 146 6.24 11.63 13.51
N ASP A 147 5.60 10.59 13.00
CA ASP A 147 5.28 9.33 13.67
C ASP A 147 6.34 8.24 13.47
N SER A 148 7.37 8.50 12.66
CA SER A 148 8.48 7.57 12.47
C SER A 148 9.36 7.44 13.71
N TYR A 149 9.64 6.21 14.10
CA TYR A 149 10.48 5.89 15.25
C TYR A 149 11.94 5.65 14.82
N THR A 150 12.81 6.52 15.33
CA THR A 150 14.26 6.45 15.17
C THR A 150 14.94 6.74 16.50
N LYS A 151 15.98 5.98 16.88
CA LYS A 151 16.80 6.26 18.06
C LYS A 151 18.28 6.29 17.66
N ASN A 152 18.94 7.40 17.96
CA ASN A 152 20.37 7.58 17.72
C ASN A 152 21.10 7.44 19.05
N ASP A 153 21.90 6.39 19.18
CA ASP A 153 22.80 6.19 20.31
C ASP A 153 24.21 6.65 19.93
N VAL A 154 24.50 7.91 20.23
CA VAL A 154 25.77 8.55 19.83
C VAL A 154 26.96 7.97 20.62
N GLU A 155 26.72 7.46 21.82
CA GLU A 155 27.79 6.88 22.66
C GLU A 155 28.22 5.51 22.15
N LEU A 156 27.28 4.71 21.65
CA LEU A 156 27.53 3.39 21.08
C LEU A 156 27.75 3.40 19.56
N GLY A 157 27.50 4.54 18.90
CA GLY A 157 27.55 4.66 17.44
C GLY A 157 26.43 3.89 16.74
N GLU A 158 25.31 3.63 17.43
CA GLU A 158 24.20 2.81 16.91
C GLU A 158 23.03 3.67 16.43
N PHE A 159 22.48 3.32 15.27
CA PHE A 159 21.26 3.91 14.73
C PHE A 159 20.16 2.84 14.68
N HIS A 160 19.11 3.05 15.47
CA HIS A 160 17.94 2.17 15.49
C HIS A 160 16.79 2.82 14.71
N VAL A 161 16.12 2.03 13.88
CA VAL A 161 14.96 2.46 13.11
C VAL A 161 13.89 1.36 13.14
N ASP A 162 12.64 1.75 13.34
CA ASP A 162 11.50 0.85 13.17
C ASP A 162 10.91 1.02 11.77
N LEU A 163 11.14 0.03 10.89
CA LEU A 163 10.70 0.05 9.50
C LEU A 163 9.17 0.18 9.36
N TYR A 164 8.38 -0.34 10.31
CA TYR A 164 6.91 -0.29 10.21
C TYR A 164 6.33 1.09 10.50
N THR A 165 7.15 2.02 10.99
CA THR A 165 6.76 3.41 11.28
C THR A 165 7.23 4.40 10.20
N LEU A 166 7.94 3.91 9.18
CA LEU A 166 8.46 4.76 8.11
C LEU A 166 7.41 4.96 7.02
N PRO A 167 7.39 6.14 6.35
CA PRO A 167 6.53 6.35 5.20
C PRO A 167 6.85 5.39 4.05
N ASP A 168 5.82 4.95 3.31
CA ASP A 168 5.96 4.06 2.14
C ASP A 168 7.00 4.55 1.13
N VAL A 169 7.08 5.86 0.93
CA VAL A 169 8.06 6.49 0.04
C VAL A 169 9.49 6.21 0.51
N LEU A 170 9.76 6.38 1.81
CA LEU A 170 11.08 6.12 2.39
C LEU A 170 11.39 4.62 2.38
N ILE A 171 10.42 3.76 2.70
CA ILE A 171 10.59 2.30 2.60
C ILE A 171 10.98 1.87 1.19
N LYS A 172 10.34 2.45 0.18
CA LYS A 172 10.68 2.21 -1.22
C LYS A 172 12.10 2.69 -1.56
N MET A 173 12.51 3.86 -1.07
CA MET A 173 13.87 4.38 -1.27
C MET A 173 14.92 3.46 -0.63
N LEU A 174 14.70 3.03 0.61
CA LEU A 174 15.60 2.10 1.32
C LEU A 174 15.71 0.76 0.57
N TRP A 175 14.59 0.23 0.09
CA TRP A 175 14.60 -0.99 -0.71
C TRP A 175 15.42 -0.85 -1.98
N GLU A 176 15.20 0.22 -2.76
CA GLU A 176 15.94 0.46 -4.00
C GLU A 176 17.44 0.61 -3.74
N PHE A 177 17.81 1.38 -2.70
CA PHE A 177 19.21 1.55 -2.30
C PHE A 177 19.89 0.23 -1.93
N THR A 178 19.26 -0.58 -1.08
CA THR A 178 19.81 -1.87 -0.64
C THR A 178 19.90 -2.89 -1.78
N ALA A 179 18.92 -2.87 -2.71
CA ALA A 179 18.95 -3.69 -3.91
C ALA A 179 20.13 -3.33 -4.83
N ASP A 180 20.36 -2.04 -5.05
CA ASP A 180 21.45 -1.53 -5.92
C ASP A 180 22.84 -1.86 -5.38
N ARG A 181 22.95 -2.13 -4.07
CA ARG A 181 24.17 -2.63 -3.42
C ARG A 181 24.31 -4.15 -3.42
N GLY A 182 23.35 -4.87 -4.00
CA GLY A 182 23.36 -6.35 -4.06
C GLY A 182 23.14 -7.01 -2.69
N ALA A 183 22.52 -6.31 -1.76
CA ALA A 183 22.29 -6.80 -0.39
C ALA A 183 20.91 -7.46 -0.18
N LEU A 184 20.06 -7.50 -1.23
CA LEU A 184 18.76 -8.17 -1.28
C LEU A 184 18.80 -9.44 -2.14
#